data_AF-A0A969AS29-F1
#
_entry.id   AF-A0A969AS29-F1
#
_cell.length_a   1.000
_cell.length_b   1.000
_cell.length_c   1.000
_cell.angle_alpha   90.00
_cell.angle_beta   90.00
_cell.angle_gamma   90.00
#
_symmetry.space_group_name_H-M   'P 1'
#
loop_
_entity.id
_entity.type
_entity.pdbx_description
1 polymer ?
#
loop_
_entity_poly.entity_id
_entity_poly.type
_entity_poly.pdbx_seq_one_letter_code
_entity_poly.pdbx_strand_id
1 'polypeptide(L)'
;PIVADGGDGDDILIGGAGDDILIGGNGADLLIGGGGNDTLIGGEGADIFAFFDNQPGITVIQDFSFGEDSLSFDTSLFAALTETMDGMLDASEFAVVNSSEEAALSTAKIVYGATTGALYYNPNGSEGGLGNGAQIATIEGAPMLDADSFILQA
;
A
#
# COMPACT_ATOMS: atom_id res chain seq x y z
N PRO A 1 0.88 -13.90 -14.55
CA PRO A 1 2.13 -14.06 -13.81
C PRO A 1 3.33 -13.59 -14.64
N ILE A 2 3.86 -12.45 -14.22
CA ILE A 2 5.07 -11.76 -14.62
C ILE A 2 6.07 -11.94 -13.48
N VAL A 3 7.34 -12.13 -13.85
CA VAL A 3 8.47 -12.02 -12.93
C VAL A 3 9.43 -11.03 -13.56
N ALA A 4 9.67 -9.90 -12.90
CA ALA A 4 10.49 -8.81 -13.41
C ALA A 4 11.50 -8.33 -12.37
N ASP A 5 12.65 -7.87 -12.85
CA ASP A 5 13.79 -7.36 -12.08
C ASP A 5 14.29 -6.11 -12.83
N GLY A 6 14.24 -4.93 -12.18
CA GLY A 6 14.66 -3.64 -12.74
C GLY A 6 16.17 -3.52 -12.82
N GLY A 7 16.86 -3.88 -11.74
CA GLY A 7 18.31 -3.95 -11.67
C GLY A 7 18.91 -2.67 -11.11
N ASP A 8 19.73 -1.97 -11.90
CA ASP A 8 20.34 -0.71 -11.46
C ASP A 8 19.64 0.48 -12.14
N GLY A 9 19.30 1.50 -11.37
CA GLY A 9 18.70 2.75 -11.84
C GLY A 9 17.25 2.91 -11.36
N ASP A 10 16.66 4.06 -11.67
CA ASP A 10 15.26 4.33 -11.30
C ASP A 10 14.34 3.68 -12.33
N ASP A 11 13.65 2.60 -11.96
CA ASP A 11 12.83 1.79 -12.84
C ASP A 11 11.32 1.96 -12.61
N ILE A 12 10.55 1.64 -13.65
CA ILE A 12 9.08 1.55 -13.58
C ILE A 12 8.70 0.11 -13.92
N LEU A 13 8.26 -0.64 -12.91
CA LEU A 13 7.82 -2.02 -13.04
C LEU A 13 6.31 -2.09 -12.94
N ILE A 14 5.69 -2.57 -14.02
CA ILE A 14 4.24 -2.76 -14.09
C ILE A 14 4.00 -4.23 -14.36
N GLY A 15 3.32 -4.87 -13.43
CA GLY A 15 2.75 -6.20 -13.61
C GLY A 15 1.53 -6.14 -14.52
N GLY A 16 0.53 -6.97 -14.25
CA GLY A 16 -0.64 -7.06 -15.09
C GLY A 16 -1.78 -7.78 -14.41
N ALA A 17 -2.16 -8.93 -14.97
CA ALA A 17 -3.18 -9.77 -14.38
C ALA A 17 -2.56 -11.11 -13.94
N GLY A 18 -3.07 -11.63 -12.84
CA GLY A 18 -2.54 -12.80 -12.14
C GLY A 18 -1.44 -12.42 -11.15
N ASP A 19 -0.99 -13.41 -10.38
CA ASP A 19 -0.02 -13.21 -9.31
C ASP A 19 1.38 -12.94 -9.91
N ASP A 20 1.88 -11.71 -9.71
CA ASP A 20 3.15 -11.23 -10.27
C ASP A 20 4.23 -11.05 -9.17
N ILE A 21 5.50 -11.12 -9.57
CA ILE A 21 6.67 -10.85 -8.70
C ILE A 21 7.49 -9.74 -9.35
N LEU A 22 7.59 -8.59 -8.69
CA LEU A 22 8.35 -7.44 -9.18
C LEU A 22 9.47 -7.10 -8.18
N ILE A 23 10.68 -6.97 -8.69
CA ILE A 23 11.89 -6.61 -7.92
C ILE A 23 12.44 -5.32 -8.53
N GLY A 24 12.47 -4.22 -7.77
CA GLY A 24 13.01 -2.94 -8.21
C GLY A 24 14.52 -3.04 -8.43
N GLY A 25 15.26 -3.24 -7.34
CA GLY A 25 16.71 -3.40 -7.38
C GLY A 25 17.41 -2.26 -6.67
N ASN A 26 18.32 -1.56 -7.33
CA ASN A 26 18.96 -0.36 -6.80
C ASN A 26 18.40 0.86 -7.53
N GLY A 27 17.91 1.86 -6.82
CA GLY A 27 17.36 3.07 -7.44
C GLY A 27 16.11 3.54 -6.72
N ALA A 28 15.47 4.59 -7.22
CA ALA A 28 14.14 4.97 -6.78
C ALA A 28 13.11 4.36 -7.74
N ASP A 29 12.51 3.24 -7.34
CA ASP A 29 11.66 2.44 -8.23
C ASP A 29 10.17 2.71 -8.03
N LEU A 30 9.39 2.54 -9.10
CA LEU A 30 7.93 2.54 -9.07
C LEU A 30 7.39 1.14 -9.40
N LEU A 31 6.75 0.49 -8.43
CA LEU A 31 6.21 -0.86 -8.57
C LEU A 31 4.68 -0.84 -8.54
N ILE A 32 4.06 -1.34 -9.61
CA ILE A 32 2.60 -1.51 -9.74
C ILE A 32 2.33 -3.00 -10.01
N GLY A 33 1.78 -3.70 -9.02
CA GLY A 33 1.49 -5.14 -9.12
C GLY A 33 0.44 -5.48 -10.18
N GLY A 34 -0.66 -4.72 -10.20
CA GLY A 34 -1.80 -5.05 -11.03
C GLY A 34 -2.83 -5.90 -10.28
N GLY A 35 -3.61 -6.65 -11.03
CA GLY A 35 -4.63 -7.52 -10.46
C GLY A 35 -4.09 -8.90 -10.15
N GLY A 36 -4.14 -9.30 -8.89
CA GLY A 36 -3.64 -10.59 -8.44
C GLY A 36 -3.09 -10.50 -7.02
N ASN A 37 -2.58 -11.61 -6.50
CA ASN A 37 -1.78 -11.56 -5.27
C ASN A 37 -0.32 -11.36 -5.64
N ASP A 38 0.09 -10.10 -5.72
CA ASP A 38 1.42 -9.74 -6.17
C ASP A 38 2.43 -9.72 -5.03
N THR A 39 3.70 -9.94 -5.36
CA THR A 39 4.83 -9.77 -4.45
C THR A 39 5.73 -8.67 -4.99
N LEU A 40 5.91 -7.61 -4.22
CA LEU A 40 6.71 -6.45 -4.56
C LEU A 40 7.90 -6.35 -3.61
N ILE A 41 9.09 -6.15 -4.19
CA ILE A 41 10.37 -5.97 -3.49
C ILE A 41 10.98 -4.70 -4.07
N GLY A 42 11.12 -3.66 -3.26
CA GLY A 42 11.69 -2.37 -3.69
C GLY A 42 13.19 -2.49 -3.93
N GLY A 43 13.91 -2.91 -2.90
CA GLY A 43 15.36 -3.03 -2.91
C GLY A 43 16.04 -1.86 -2.20
N GLU A 44 17.13 -1.35 -2.77
CA GLU A 44 17.85 -0.19 -2.24
C GLU A 44 17.35 1.10 -2.87
N GLY A 45 16.93 2.06 -2.05
CA GLY A 45 16.55 3.40 -2.48
C GLY A 45 15.15 3.75 -2.00
N ALA A 46 14.63 4.88 -2.49
CA ALA A 46 13.33 5.40 -2.08
C ALA A 46 12.25 4.95 -3.06
N ASP A 47 11.55 3.88 -2.71
CA ASP A 47 10.65 3.19 -3.63
C ASP A 47 9.18 3.57 -3.44
N ILE A 48 8.40 3.45 -4.51
CA ILE A 48 6.97 3.70 -4.53
C ILE A 48 6.23 2.42 -4.89
N PHE A 49 5.45 1.92 -3.94
CA PHE A 49 4.53 0.81 -4.16
C PHE A 49 3.13 1.37 -4.45
N ALA A 50 2.71 1.31 -5.71
CA ALA A 50 1.53 2.00 -6.21
C ALA A 50 0.33 1.06 -6.43
N PHE A 51 -0.83 1.48 -5.92
CA PHE A 51 -2.11 0.79 -6.03
C PHE A 51 -3.01 1.54 -7.01
N PHE A 52 -2.88 1.22 -8.29
CA PHE A 52 -3.54 1.92 -9.42
C PHE A 52 -4.57 1.05 -10.17
N ASP A 53 -4.97 -0.07 -9.59
CA ASP A 53 -6.07 -0.87 -10.10
C ASP A 53 -7.04 -1.28 -9.01
N ASN A 54 -8.26 -1.61 -9.42
CA ASN A 54 -9.35 -2.06 -8.56
C ASN A 54 -9.61 -3.56 -8.76
N GLN A 55 -8.59 -4.31 -9.18
CA GLN A 55 -8.72 -5.75 -9.34
C GLN A 55 -8.52 -6.43 -7.98
N PRO A 56 -9.26 -7.52 -7.72
CA PRO A 56 -9.18 -8.21 -6.44
C PRO A 56 -7.80 -8.86 -6.26
N GLY A 57 -7.24 -8.75 -5.06
CA GLY A 57 -5.92 -9.27 -4.73
C GLY A 57 -5.42 -8.72 -3.39
N ILE A 58 -4.42 -9.38 -2.81
CA ILE A 58 -3.66 -8.84 -1.68
C ILE A 58 -2.20 -8.79 -2.09
N THR A 59 -1.65 -7.58 -2.16
CA THR A 59 -0.23 -7.35 -2.45
C THR A 59 0.62 -7.66 -1.21
N VAL A 60 1.75 -8.34 -1.40
CA VAL A 60 2.78 -8.52 -0.37
C VAL A 60 3.95 -7.61 -0.70
N ILE A 61 4.32 -6.73 0.22
CA ILE A 61 5.51 -5.88 0.12
C ILE A 61 6.54 -6.44 1.09
N GLN A 62 7.72 -6.86 0.60
CA GLN A 62 8.65 -7.65 1.42
C GLN A 62 9.64 -6.81 2.25
N ASP A 63 9.98 -5.62 1.80
CA ASP A 63 11.16 -4.88 2.30
C ASP A 63 10.93 -3.39 2.55
N PHE A 64 9.66 -2.99 2.73
CA PHE A 64 9.30 -1.59 2.98
C PHE A 64 10.12 -0.96 4.11
N SER A 65 10.79 0.15 3.79
CA SER A 65 11.66 0.92 4.65
C SER A 65 11.00 2.24 5.06
N PHE A 66 10.56 2.31 6.32
CA PHE A 66 9.87 3.48 6.86
C PHE A 66 10.72 4.76 6.78
N GLY A 67 10.15 5.82 6.20
CA GLY A 67 10.81 7.11 6.01
C GLY A 67 11.70 7.20 4.76
N GLU A 68 11.79 6.11 4.00
CA GLU A 68 12.47 6.06 2.70
C GLU A 68 11.47 5.70 1.59
N ASP A 69 10.67 4.66 1.81
CA ASP A 69 9.65 4.20 0.86
C ASP A 69 8.29 4.86 1.07
N SER A 70 7.44 4.76 0.05
CA SER A 70 6.09 5.31 0.03
C SER A 70 5.07 4.35 -0.57
N LEU A 71 3.87 4.37 -0.01
CA LEU A 71 2.68 3.70 -0.57
C LEU A 71 1.89 4.75 -1.35
N SER A 72 1.58 4.48 -2.61
CA SER A 72 0.83 5.43 -3.42
C SER A 72 -0.54 4.95 -3.84
N PHE A 73 -1.55 5.79 -3.62
CA PHE A 73 -2.93 5.50 -3.95
C PHE A 73 -3.45 6.42 -5.06
N ASP A 74 -4.05 5.83 -6.09
CA ASP A 74 -4.83 6.56 -7.08
C ASP A 74 -6.16 7.02 -6.45
N THR A 75 -6.35 8.32 -6.33
CA THR A 75 -7.55 8.97 -5.77
C THR A 75 -8.82 8.72 -6.59
N SER A 76 -8.71 8.31 -7.85
CA SER A 76 -9.84 7.83 -8.66
C SER A 76 -10.36 6.48 -8.15
N LEU A 77 -9.50 5.66 -7.56
CA LEU A 77 -9.83 4.34 -7.02
C LEU A 77 -10.10 4.40 -5.51
N PHE A 78 -9.25 5.15 -4.80
CA PHE A 78 -9.33 5.41 -3.37
C PHE A 78 -10.07 6.72 -3.08
N ALA A 79 -11.18 6.96 -3.78
CA ALA A 79 -11.91 8.24 -3.79
C ALA A 79 -12.51 8.66 -2.44
N ALA A 80 -12.49 7.77 -1.44
CA ALA A 80 -12.88 8.15 -0.08
C ALA A 80 -11.74 8.86 0.65
N LEU A 81 -10.48 8.71 0.27
CA LEU A 81 -9.35 9.33 0.96
C LEU A 81 -9.31 10.84 0.75
N THR A 82 -8.86 11.57 1.76
CA THR A 82 -8.69 13.02 1.74
C THR A 82 -7.21 13.35 1.63
N GLU A 83 -6.84 14.07 0.58
CA GLU A 83 -5.50 14.57 0.31
C GLU A 83 -5.25 15.91 1.05
N THR A 84 -4.11 16.00 1.72
CA THR A 84 -3.59 17.24 2.33
C THR A 84 -2.95 18.13 1.26
N MET A 85 -2.59 19.38 1.60
CA MET A 85 -2.05 20.31 0.60
C MET A 85 -0.70 19.90 0.00
N ASP A 86 0.03 19.00 0.66
CA ASP A 86 1.30 18.42 0.25
C ASP A 86 1.16 17.08 -0.48
N GLY A 87 -0.07 16.62 -0.73
CA GLY A 87 -0.35 15.39 -1.48
C GLY A 87 -0.37 14.12 -0.62
N MET A 88 -0.30 14.25 0.71
CA MET A 88 -0.29 13.12 1.63
C MET A 88 -1.71 12.75 2.09
N LEU A 89 -1.83 11.61 2.76
CA LEU A 89 -3.05 11.22 3.45
C LEU A 89 -3.32 12.12 4.66
N ASP A 90 -4.57 12.56 4.86
CA ASP A 90 -4.97 13.22 6.11
C ASP A 90 -4.78 12.26 7.31
N ALA A 91 -3.96 12.67 8.29
CA ALA A 91 -3.65 11.85 9.46
C ALA A 91 -4.86 11.42 10.29
N SER A 92 -6.00 12.11 10.19
CA SER A 92 -7.25 11.69 10.82
C SER A 92 -7.88 10.45 10.17
N GLU A 93 -7.43 10.06 8.99
CA GLU A 93 -7.91 8.92 8.22
C GLU A 93 -7.04 7.67 8.39
N PHE A 94 -5.92 7.77 9.11
CA PHE A 94 -4.98 6.68 9.37
C PHE A 94 -5.10 6.18 10.82
N ALA A 95 -5.15 4.86 11.01
CA ALA A 95 -5.06 4.24 12.33
C ALA A 95 -4.15 3.03 12.35
N VAL A 96 -3.37 2.92 13.42
CA VAL A 96 -2.56 1.74 13.73
C VAL A 96 -3.26 0.90 14.80
N VAL A 97 -3.38 -0.40 14.55
CA VAL A 97 -4.05 -1.37 15.44
C VAL A 97 -3.14 -2.57 15.72
N ASN A 98 -3.43 -3.32 16.78
CA ASN A 98 -2.57 -4.42 17.22
C ASN A 98 -3.20 -5.81 17.01
N SER A 99 -4.43 -5.87 16.50
CA SER A 99 -5.14 -7.12 16.23
C SER A 99 -6.12 -6.98 15.07
N SER A 100 -6.48 -8.12 14.47
CA SER A 100 -7.52 -8.21 13.44
C SER A 100 -8.90 -7.76 13.95
N GLU A 101 -9.18 -7.95 15.24
CA GLU A 101 -10.41 -7.55 15.90
C GLU A 101 -10.49 -6.03 16.05
N GLU A 102 -9.38 -5.39 16.44
CA GLU A 102 -9.26 -3.93 16.44
C GLU A 102 -9.36 -3.36 15.02
N ALA A 103 -8.72 -3.99 14.04
CA ALA A 103 -8.83 -3.61 12.64
C ALA A 103 -10.30 -3.61 12.19
N ALA A 104 -11.03 -4.70 12.47
CA ALA A 104 -12.44 -4.84 12.11
C ALA A 104 -13.37 -3.80 12.74
N LEU A 105 -13.00 -3.25 13.90
CA LEU A 105 -13.75 -2.22 14.62
C LEU A 105 -13.29 -0.79 14.29
N SER A 106 -12.13 -0.64 13.64
CA SER A 106 -11.57 0.66 13.30
C SER A 106 -12.46 1.40 12.31
N THR A 107 -12.56 2.71 12.51
CA THR A 107 -13.36 3.62 11.70
C THR A 107 -12.48 4.55 10.85
N ALA A 108 -11.16 4.32 10.85
CA ALA A 108 -10.22 5.01 9.95
C ALA A 108 -10.37 4.44 8.54
N LYS A 109 -10.00 5.23 7.52
CA LYS A 109 -10.07 4.81 6.12
C LYS A 109 -8.88 3.95 5.72
N ILE A 110 -7.70 4.24 6.27
CA ILE A 110 -6.54 3.37 6.19
C ILE A 110 -6.25 2.82 7.58
N VAL A 111 -6.23 1.49 7.69
CA VAL A 111 -5.96 0.80 8.95
C VAL A 111 -4.76 -0.10 8.75
N TYR A 112 -3.78 0.03 9.63
CA TYR A 112 -2.55 -0.74 9.58
C TYR A 112 -2.37 -1.59 10.84
N GLY A 113 -2.22 -2.90 10.66
CA GLY A 113 -1.96 -3.84 11.75
C GLY A 113 -0.47 -3.90 12.10
N ALA A 114 -0.05 -3.26 13.18
CA ALA A 114 1.35 -3.21 13.62
C ALA A 114 1.97 -4.57 13.97
N THR A 115 1.13 -5.59 14.17
CA THR A 115 1.56 -6.96 14.49
C THR A 115 1.48 -7.89 13.29
N THR A 116 0.63 -7.58 12.31
CA THR A 116 0.35 -8.44 11.16
C THR A 116 0.95 -7.92 9.86
N GLY A 117 1.31 -6.63 9.81
CA GLY A 117 1.67 -5.94 8.56
C GLY A 117 0.47 -5.70 7.64
N ALA A 118 -0.74 -6.09 8.04
CA ALA A 118 -1.92 -6.02 7.18
C ALA A 118 -2.37 -4.56 7.01
N LEU A 119 -2.58 -4.16 5.77
CA LEU A 119 -3.09 -2.85 5.38
C LEU A 119 -4.51 -3.00 4.83
N TYR A 120 -5.44 -2.26 5.41
CA TYR A 120 -6.84 -2.28 5.05
C TYR A 120 -7.28 -0.92 4.53
N TYR A 121 -8.10 -0.93 3.48
CA TYR A 121 -8.82 0.25 3.03
C TYR A 121 -10.31 0.12 3.36
N ASN A 122 -10.84 1.09 4.09
CA ASN A 122 -12.24 1.22 4.47
C ASN A 122 -12.86 2.45 3.80
N PRO A 123 -13.50 2.30 2.64
CA PRO A 123 -14.13 3.42 1.94
C PRO A 123 -15.33 4.02 2.68
N ASN A 124 -15.92 3.30 3.64
CA ASN A 124 -17.05 3.80 4.43
C ASN A 124 -16.59 4.78 5.53
N GLY A 125 -15.30 4.84 5.83
CA GLY A 125 -14.72 5.73 6.83
C GLY A 125 -15.28 5.53 8.23
N SER A 126 -15.76 6.62 8.85
CA SER A 126 -16.06 6.70 10.28
C SER A 126 -17.26 5.86 10.76
N GLU A 127 -17.97 5.20 9.84
CA GLU A 127 -19.14 4.37 10.14
C GLU A 127 -18.75 2.91 10.46
N GLY A 128 -18.66 2.57 11.74
CA GLY A 128 -18.98 1.22 12.26
C GLY A 128 -18.08 0.03 11.89
N GLY A 129 -16.77 0.22 11.76
CA GLY A 129 -15.80 -0.85 11.46
C GLY A 129 -15.45 -0.93 9.98
N LEU A 130 -14.71 -1.97 9.56
CA LEU A 130 -14.26 -2.08 8.17
C LEU A 130 -15.43 -2.17 7.18
N GLY A 131 -16.61 -2.69 7.55
CA GLY A 131 -17.75 -2.80 6.63
C GLY A 131 -17.40 -3.59 5.35
N ASN A 132 -17.41 -2.93 4.20
CA ASN A 132 -16.96 -3.47 2.90
C ASN A 132 -15.45 -3.30 2.65
N GLY A 133 -14.73 -2.74 3.63
CA GLY A 133 -13.30 -2.57 3.59
C GLY A 133 -12.58 -3.90 3.47
N ALA A 134 -11.54 -3.91 2.66
CA ALA A 134 -10.78 -5.09 2.33
C ALA A 134 -9.33 -4.90 2.75
N GLN A 135 -8.68 -6.01 3.11
CA GLN A 135 -7.23 -6.04 3.13
C GLN A 135 -6.76 -5.85 1.68
N ILE A 136 -5.87 -4.88 1.47
CA ILE A 136 -5.29 -4.55 0.17
C ILE A 136 -3.82 -4.97 0.09
N ALA A 137 -3.13 -4.99 1.24
CA ALA A 137 -1.74 -5.41 1.28
C ALA A 137 -1.36 -6.08 2.61
N THR A 138 -0.21 -6.74 2.58
CA THR A 138 0.58 -7.14 3.73
C THR A 138 1.99 -6.61 3.55
N ILE A 139 2.50 -5.87 4.53
CA ILE A 139 3.87 -5.37 4.55
C ILE A 139 4.66 -6.25 5.50
N GLU A 140 5.57 -7.05 4.96
CA GLU A 140 6.35 -8.01 5.75
C GLU A 140 7.23 -7.28 6.77
N GLY A 141 7.48 -7.96 7.89
CA GLY A 141 8.20 -7.35 9.02
C GLY A 141 7.38 -6.36 9.85
N ALA A 142 6.20 -5.96 9.38
CA ALA A 142 5.31 -4.99 10.02
C ALA A 142 6.05 -3.70 10.46
N PRO A 143 6.69 -2.96 9.53
CA PRO A 143 7.42 -1.74 9.85
C PRO A 143 6.50 -0.67 10.46
N MET A 144 7.08 0.37 11.03
CA MET A 144 6.31 1.57 11.41
C MET A 144 5.70 2.19 10.15
N LEU A 145 4.48 2.73 10.28
CA LEU A 145 3.84 3.59 9.28
C LEU A 145 3.16 4.75 9.98
N ASP A 146 3.07 5.87 9.27
CA ASP A 146 2.26 7.03 9.60
C ASP A 146 1.57 7.56 8.34
N ALA A 147 0.83 8.66 8.47
CA ALA A 147 0.09 9.25 7.37
C ALA A 147 1.02 9.73 6.22
N ASP A 148 2.26 10.12 6.56
CA ASP A 148 3.26 10.60 5.61
C ASP A 148 3.86 9.46 4.79
N SER A 149 3.58 8.19 5.16
CA SER A 149 3.94 7.02 4.36
C SER A 149 3.03 6.82 3.14
N PHE A 150 1.95 7.63 3.02
CA PHE A 150 0.93 7.48 1.98
C PHE A 150 0.83 8.72 1.10
N ILE A 151 1.15 8.55 -0.18
CA ILE A 151 1.04 9.58 -1.22
C ILE A 151 -0.26 9.37 -1.98
N LEU A 152 -1.08 10.42 -2.09
CA LEU A 152 -2.29 10.42 -2.90
C LEU A 152 -2.01 11.13 -4.22
N GLN A 153 -2.40 10.50 -5.33
CA GLN A 153 -2.25 11.08 -6.66
C GLN A 153 -3.43 10.71 -7.57
N ALA A 154 -3.61 11.41 -8.69
CA ALA A 154 -4.75 11.23 -9.60
C ALA A 154 -4.31 10.79 -11.00
#